data_AF-A0AAP5AIA3-F1
#
_entry.id   AF-A0AAP5AIA3-F1
#
_cell.length_a   1.000
_cell.length_b   1.000
_cell.length_c   1.000
_cell.angle_alpha   90.00
_cell.angle_beta   90.00
_cell.angle_gamma   90.00
#
_symmetry.space_group_name_H-M   'P 1'
#
loop_
_entity.id
_entity.type
_entity.pdbx_description
1 polymer ?
#
loop_
_entity_poly.entity_id
_entity_poly.type
_entity_poly.pdbx_seq_one_letter_code
_entity_poly.pdbx_strand_id
1 'polypeptide(L)'
;MLAGMTSVQLLDLHIDRALQQVRRGDVVLPVSGLSWRLLDCLLEHGTDVVDFDTLAREVWAPAVVGEDAISQRVKLLRQALGDDSRRPRYVRSVRGRGYQLCAPPQACAPMAPPAPVEPSAATAATAATAAAPEGPQRRLHARWAWLAAGVAAAVAAVAIIVAWPGRAPRSPADPVLQRAAYYAGIGQASNNERAITLYRQALQIDPDSSAARRGLARALAADACLFNGRPGNAQEALQLAGQVLQAAPDDAAAHALRGYAHDCLGAMPQAIADYEQALLRDPDDERTRASLAYLQQEQGHLAQALKANLALRAPERIRFRDVQIARELELLGFTDAAARRHARNFQLYPDNVFSNIAWPRALMNMGEQDKARQALDQALARGTPHPQLLRLHGELLLMGGDRQGAAAAFEQARLLRPLQSLGKTLAGLQQGSGTPSPEWIAARLREVTAQADDGWSDAAVERALLHQAQGDAGAAIADLHRAVDAGFRDAAWLRVTPLFAPLRQAPGWERLLARIEADVAAQRAQVLAASWRPDDLKGLSATPAAGTR
;
A
#
# COMPACT_ATOMS: atom_id res chain seq x y z
N MET A 1 -22.87 28.51 -19.44
CA MET A 1 -22.03 29.70 -19.68
C MET A 1 -22.48 30.81 -18.72
N LEU A 2 -21.79 30.95 -17.58
CA LEU A 2 -22.01 32.00 -16.55
C LEU A 2 -20.85 33.04 -16.54
N ALA A 3 -19.98 32.99 -17.56
CA ALA A 3 -18.81 33.87 -17.67
C ALA A 3 -19.29 35.31 -17.94
N GLY A 4 -19.19 36.18 -16.94
CA GLY A 4 -19.52 37.61 -17.02
C GLY A 4 -20.60 38.11 -16.05
N MET A 5 -21.17 37.24 -15.20
CA MET A 5 -22.26 37.62 -14.29
C MET A 5 -21.71 38.10 -12.95
N THR A 6 -21.87 39.38 -12.66
CA THR A 6 -21.36 40.03 -11.43
C THR A 6 -22.16 39.67 -10.18
N SER A 7 -23.44 39.30 -10.32
CA SER A 7 -24.30 38.90 -9.20
C SER A 7 -25.03 37.59 -9.49
N VAL A 8 -24.95 36.66 -8.53
CA VAL A 8 -25.46 35.29 -8.63
C VAL A 8 -26.32 34.98 -7.41
N GLN A 9 -27.47 34.33 -7.63
CA GLN A 9 -28.31 33.77 -6.57
C GLN A 9 -28.06 32.27 -6.44
N LEU A 10 -27.77 31.80 -5.23
CA LEU A 10 -27.71 30.38 -4.90
C LEU A 10 -28.65 30.10 -3.71
N LEU A 11 -29.84 29.57 -4.01
CA LEU A 11 -30.91 29.36 -3.02
C LEU A 11 -31.28 30.68 -2.30
N ASP A 12 -30.91 30.82 -1.03
CA ASP A 12 -31.11 32.01 -0.19
C ASP A 12 -29.87 32.92 -0.11
N LEU A 13 -28.78 32.59 -0.82
CA LEU A 13 -27.54 33.35 -0.83
C LEU A 13 -27.49 34.29 -2.04
N HIS A 14 -27.26 35.57 -1.78
CA HIS A 14 -26.91 36.57 -2.79
C HIS A 14 -25.39 36.69 -2.85
N ILE A 15 -24.80 36.45 -4.01
CA ILE A 15 -23.35 36.36 -4.20
C ILE A 15 -22.93 37.42 -5.21
N ASP A 16 -22.13 38.39 -4.77
CA ASP A 16 -21.50 39.37 -5.63
C ASP A 16 -20.07 38.92 -5.95
N ARG A 17 -19.85 38.53 -7.21
CA ARG A 17 -18.55 38.01 -7.68
C ARG A 17 -17.51 39.13 -7.82
N ALA A 18 -17.93 40.35 -8.11
CA ALA A 18 -17.03 41.50 -8.27
C ALA A 18 -16.53 42.00 -6.90
N LEU A 19 -17.43 42.08 -5.91
CA LEU A 19 -17.11 42.49 -4.55
C LEU A 19 -16.62 41.34 -3.66
N GLN A 20 -16.61 40.11 -4.17
CA GLN A 20 -16.27 38.89 -3.42
C GLN A 20 -17.07 38.76 -2.13
N GLN A 21 -18.38 39.05 -2.20
CA GLN A 21 -19.24 39.14 -1.03
C GLN A 21 -20.39 38.13 -1.13
N VAL A 22 -20.62 37.41 -0.03
CA VAL A 22 -21.75 36.49 0.13
C VAL A 22 -22.70 37.05 1.19
N ARG A 23 -23.98 37.16 0.86
CA ARG A 23 -25.04 37.66 1.75
C ARG A 23 -26.17 36.65 1.92
N ARG A 24 -26.76 36.63 3.10
CA ARG A 24 -28.04 35.98 3.39
C ARG A 24 -28.98 37.04 3.96
N GLY A 25 -29.94 37.50 3.14
CA GLY A 25 -30.70 38.71 3.44
C GLY A 25 -29.75 39.91 3.58
N ASP A 26 -29.86 40.66 4.67
CA ASP A 26 -29.00 41.83 4.95
C ASP A 26 -27.66 41.49 5.61
N VAL A 27 -27.43 40.21 5.96
CA VAL A 27 -26.23 39.77 6.68
C VAL A 27 -25.14 39.34 5.70
N VAL A 28 -23.94 39.93 5.83
CA VAL A 28 -22.74 39.50 5.11
C VAL A 28 -22.11 38.31 5.82
N LEU A 29 -21.90 37.21 5.10
CA LEU A 29 -21.26 35.99 5.60
C LEU A 29 -19.73 36.08 5.50
N PRO A 30 -18.96 35.48 6.44
CA PRO A 30 -17.51 35.57 6.48
C PRO A 30 -16.83 34.61 5.48
N VAL A 31 -17.13 34.76 4.20
CA VAL A 31 -16.54 33.98 3.10
C VAL A 31 -15.49 34.83 2.40
N SER A 32 -14.21 34.61 2.72
CA SER A 32 -13.11 35.39 2.14
C SER A 32 -11.90 34.52 1.73
N GLY A 33 -10.99 35.11 0.94
CA GLY A 33 -9.73 34.49 0.53
C GLY A 33 -9.92 33.14 -0.19
N LEU A 34 -9.28 32.09 0.31
CA LEU A 34 -9.38 30.74 -0.28
C LEU A 34 -10.79 30.13 -0.17
N SER A 35 -11.57 30.50 0.85
CA SER A 35 -12.96 30.02 0.96
C SER A 35 -13.84 30.67 -0.11
N TRP A 36 -13.58 31.94 -0.44
CA TRP A 36 -14.20 32.62 -1.56
C TRP A 36 -13.81 31.98 -2.90
N ARG A 37 -12.50 31.82 -3.17
CA ARG A 37 -12.02 31.18 -4.42
C ARG A 37 -12.61 29.77 -4.62
N LEU A 38 -12.74 29.00 -3.54
CA LEU A 38 -13.39 27.69 -3.57
C LEU A 38 -14.86 27.78 -3.95
N LEU A 39 -15.61 28.70 -3.33
CA LEU A 39 -17.01 28.91 -3.68
C LEU A 39 -17.17 29.36 -5.14
N ASP A 40 -16.30 30.27 -5.59
CA ASP A 40 -16.32 30.80 -6.95
C ASP A 40 -16.05 29.70 -8.00
N CYS A 41 -15.04 28.86 -7.79
CA CYS A 41 -14.77 27.69 -8.62
C CYS A 41 -15.99 26.75 -8.71
N LEU A 42 -16.66 26.48 -7.58
CA LEU A 42 -17.88 25.66 -7.56
C LEU A 42 -19.05 26.33 -8.30
N LEU A 43 -19.19 27.66 -8.23
CA LEU A 43 -20.22 28.41 -8.95
C LEU A 43 -20.00 28.35 -10.46
N GLU A 44 -18.76 28.41 -10.92
CA GLU A 44 -18.42 28.29 -12.35
C GLU A 44 -18.78 26.92 -12.93
N HIS A 45 -18.57 25.87 -12.14
CA HIS A 45 -18.90 24.49 -12.50
C HIS A 45 -20.37 24.13 -12.22
N GLY A 46 -21.11 25.01 -11.52
CA GLY A 46 -22.52 24.81 -11.19
C GLY A 46 -22.76 23.48 -10.46
N THR A 47 -23.61 22.64 -11.05
CA THR A 47 -23.94 21.32 -10.51
C THR A 47 -23.09 20.21 -11.12
N ASP A 48 -21.91 20.47 -11.68
CA ASP A 48 -20.98 19.40 -12.08
C ASP A 48 -20.04 19.03 -10.93
N VAL A 49 -19.57 17.77 -10.91
CA VAL A 49 -18.59 17.33 -9.90
C VAL A 49 -17.24 17.91 -10.26
N VAL A 50 -16.75 18.81 -9.42
CA VAL A 50 -15.40 19.36 -9.52
C VAL A 50 -14.46 18.42 -8.79
N ASP A 51 -13.56 17.79 -9.53
CA ASP A 51 -12.62 16.85 -8.97
C ASP A 51 -11.52 17.52 -8.12
N PHE A 52 -10.85 16.73 -7.28
CA PHE A 52 -9.80 17.25 -6.40
C PHE A 52 -8.65 17.93 -7.16
N ASP A 53 -8.35 17.48 -8.38
CA ASP A 53 -7.27 18.05 -9.20
C ASP A 53 -7.65 19.44 -9.71
N THR A 54 -8.88 19.60 -10.18
CA THR A 54 -9.43 20.86 -10.64
C THR A 54 -9.54 21.85 -9.50
N LEU A 55 -10.08 21.42 -8.35
CA LEU A 55 -10.16 22.25 -7.14
C LEU A 55 -8.79 22.71 -6.67
N ALA A 56 -7.80 21.80 -6.60
CA ALA A 56 -6.43 22.15 -6.21
C ALA A 56 -5.84 23.21 -7.16
N ARG A 57 -5.99 23.00 -8.47
CA ARG A 57 -5.43 23.88 -9.51
C ARG A 57 -6.07 25.26 -9.50
N GLU A 58 -7.38 25.37 -9.43
CA GLU A 58 -8.07 26.66 -9.61
C GLU A 58 -8.06 27.51 -8.33
N VAL A 59 -8.13 26.88 -7.17
CA VAL A 59 -8.28 27.59 -5.89
C VAL A 59 -6.92 27.88 -5.24
N TRP A 60 -5.93 27.01 -5.39
CA TRP A 60 -4.64 27.14 -4.69
C TRP A 60 -3.45 27.53 -5.57
N ALA A 61 -3.55 27.50 -6.90
CA ALA A 61 -2.41 27.86 -7.75
C ALA A 61 -1.80 29.22 -7.39
N PRO A 62 -0.45 29.33 -7.34
CA PRO A 62 0.53 28.30 -7.73
C PRO A 62 0.83 27.23 -6.66
N ALA A 63 0.23 27.30 -5.46
CA ALA A 63 0.39 26.27 -4.44
C ALA A 63 -0.39 25.00 -4.80
N VAL A 64 0.21 23.83 -4.61
CA VAL A 64 -0.47 22.53 -4.77
C VAL A 64 -0.79 21.99 -3.40
N VAL A 65 -2.01 21.48 -3.26
CA VAL A 65 -2.55 21.00 -1.98
C VAL A 65 -3.12 19.59 -2.12
N GLY A 66 -3.08 18.82 -1.04
CA GLY A 66 -3.69 17.49 -0.96
C GLY A 66 -5.18 17.53 -0.61
N GLU A 67 -5.86 16.39 -0.70
CA GLU A 67 -7.31 16.26 -0.42
C GLU A 67 -7.70 16.73 0.98
N ASP A 68 -6.81 16.60 1.98
CA ASP A 68 -7.07 17.05 3.35
C ASP A 68 -7.19 18.57 3.45
N ALA A 69 -6.35 19.32 2.73
CA ALA A 69 -6.41 20.77 2.69
C ALA A 69 -7.68 21.26 1.97
N ILE A 70 -8.08 20.57 0.89
CA ILE A 70 -9.35 20.81 0.20
C ILE A 70 -10.52 20.52 1.14
N SER A 71 -10.50 19.37 1.82
CA SER A 71 -11.56 18.94 2.74
C SER A 71 -11.70 19.87 3.94
N GLN A 72 -10.57 20.31 4.51
CA GLN A 72 -10.55 21.30 5.58
C GLN A 72 -11.07 22.65 5.10
N ARG A 73 -10.75 23.06 3.87
CA ARG A 73 -11.28 24.31 3.30
C ARG A 73 -12.78 24.22 3.02
N VAL A 74 -13.27 23.09 2.51
CA VAL A 74 -14.71 22.85 2.35
C VAL A 74 -15.41 22.87 3.71
N LYS A 75 -14.80 22.31 4.76
CA LYS A 75 -15.34 22.41 6.12
C LYS A 75 -15.47 23.86 6.58
N LEU A 76 -14.45 24.69 6.37
CA LEU A 76 -14.49 26.13 6.70
C LEU A 76 -15.53 26.88 5.87
N LEU A 77 -15.64 26.58 4.58
CA LEU A 77 -16.66 27.16 3.71
C LEU A 77 -18.07 26.79 4.19
N ARG A 78 -18.32 25.52 4.49
CA ARG A 78 -19.59 25.06 5.05
C ARG A 78 -19.93 25.76 6.37
N GLN A 79 -18.96 25.93 7.26
CA GLN A 79 -19.15 26.68 8.51
C GLN A 79 -19.55 28.14 8.26
N ALA A 80 -18.88 28.83 7.34
CA ALA A 80 -19.21 30.21 6.98
C ALA A 80 -20.60 30.34 6.33
N LEU A 81 -21.04 29.32 5.58
CA LEU A 81 -22.36 29.25 4.97
C LEU A 81 -23.43 28.70 5.92
N GLY A 82 -23.10 28.17 7.10
CA GLY A 82 -24.04 27.45 7.95
C GLY A 82 -24.59 26.16 7.30
N ASP A 83 -23.78 25.48 6.49
CA ASP A 83 -24.10 24.23 5.79
C ASP A 83 -23.70 23.00 6.63
N ASP A 84 -24.54 21.97 6.66
CA ASP A 84 -24.27 20.71 7.37
C ASP A 84 -23.78 19.64 6.38
N SER A 85 -22.63 19.02 6.66
CA SER A 85 -22.09 17.94 5.81
C SER A 85 -22.96 16.68 5.77
N ARG A 86 -23.79 16.43 6.79
CA ARG A 86 -24.72 15.28 6.84
C ARG A 86 -26.01 15.55 6.07
N ARG A 87 -26.38 16.82 5.90
CA ARG A 87 -27.58 17.26 5.17
C ARG A 87 -27.21 18.47 4.30
N PRO A 88 -26.38 18.28 3.25
CA PRO A 88 -25.78 19.39 2.52
C PRO A 88 -26.83 20.17 1.74
N ARG A 89 -26.97 21.46 2.06
CA ARG A 89 -27.85 22.40 1.38
C ARG A 89 -27.15 23.06 0.20
N TYR A 90 -25.86 23.38 0.34
CA TYR A 90 -25.10 24.09 -0.71
C TYR A 90 -24.02 23.23 -1.35
N VAL A 91 -23.15 22.61 -0.55
CA VAL A 91 -21.97 21.88 -1.06
C VAL A 91 -22.05 20.41 -0.70
N ARG A 92 -22.14 19.52 -1.70
CA ARG A 92 -22.15 18.07 -1.54
C ARG A 92 -20.75 17.47 -1.71
N SER A 93 -20.43 16.49 -0.87
CA SER A 93 -19.22 15.65 -1.02
C SER A 93 -19.51 14.45 -1.92
N VAL A 94 -18.69 14.23 -2.94
CA VAL A 94 -18.75 13.05 -3.82
C VAL A 94 -17.54 12.18 -3.52
N ARG A 95 -17.79 11.06 -2.81
CA ARG A 95 -16.74 10.19 -2.25
C ARG A 95 -15.70 9.82 -3.30
N GLY A 96 -14.42 10.13 -3.02
CA GLY A 96 -13.27 9.80 -3.86
C GLY A 96 -13.18 10.52 -5.20
N ARG A 97 -14.09 11.48 -5.46
CA ARG A 97 -14.14 12.28 -6.69
C ARG A 97 -13.91 13.76 -6.44
N GLY A 98 -14.64 14.37 -5.50
CA GLY A 98 -14.53 15.80 -5.23
C GLY A 98 -15.79 16.42 -4.63
N TYR A 99 -16.14 17.63 -5.04
CA TYR A 99 -17.25 18.42 -4.50
C TYR A 99 -18.13 19.02 -5.60
N GLN A 100 -19.38 19.37 -5.27
CA GLN A 100 -20.39 19.82 -6.22
C GLN A 100 -21.43 20.70 -5.53
N LEU A 101 -22.03 21.66 -6.22
CA LEU A 101 -23.19 22.38 -5.68
C LEU A 101 -24.47 21.54 -5.71
N CYS A 102 -25.29 21.67 -4.68
CA CYS A 102 -26.58 20.98 -4.58
C CYS A 102 -27.67 21.61 -5.49
N ALA A 103 -27.49 22.86 -5.92
CA ALA A 103 -28.45 23.59 -6.74
C ALA A 103 -27.73 24.44 -7.79
N PRO A 104 -28.35 24.65 -8.97
CA PRO A 104 -27.77 25.48 -10.01
C PRO A 104 -27.81 26.97 -9.60
N PRO A 105 -26.70 27.71 -9.76
CA PRO A 105 -26.69 29.16 -9.56
C PRO A 105 -27.52 29.89 -10.62
N GLN A 106 -28.24 30.94 -10.22
CA GLN A 106 -29.13 31.74 -11.08
C GLN A 106 -28.65 33.18 -11.21
N ALA A 107 -28.95 33.81 -12.35
CA ALA A 107 -28.75 35.25 -12.54
C ALA A 107 -29.63 36.05 -11.58
N CYS A 108 -29.10 37.11 -10.96
CA CYS A 108 -29.94 38.08 -10.26
C CYS A 108 -29.44 39.51 -10.49
N ALA A 109 -30.34 40.48 -10.40
CA ALA A 109 -30.00 41.90 -10.55
C ALA A 109 -29.05 42.34 -9.42
N PRO A 110 -28.10 43.25 -9.69
CA PRO A 110 -27.22 43.78 -8.66
C PRO A 110 -28.04 44.54 -7.61
N MET A 111 -27.87 44.16 -6.34
CA MET A 111 -28.58 44.77 -5.23
C MET A 111 -27.88 46.09 -4.86
N ALA A 112 -28.65 47.18 -4.67
CA ALA A 112 -28.10 48.51 -4.43
C ALA A 112 -27.19 48.55 -3.18
N PRO A 113 -26.06 49.26 -3.22
CA PRO A 113 -25.15 49.36 -2.08
C PRO A 113 -25.84 50.08 -0.90
N PRO A 114 -25.63 49.65 0.35
CA PRO A 114 -26.09 50.40 1.52
C PRO A 114 -25.32 51.72 1.65
N ALA A 115 -26.00 52.77 2.11
CA ALA A 115 -25.47 54.11 2.27
C ALA A 115 -24.24 54.15 3.21
N PRO A 116 -23.27 55.06 3.00
CA PRO A 116 -22.06 55.12 3.80
C PRO A 116 -22.38 55.54 5.24
N VAL A 117 -21.86 54.81 6.22
CA VAL A 117 -21.83 55.23 7.63
C VAL A 117 -20.48 55.90 7.87
N GLU A 118 -20.49 57.19 8.23
CA GLU A 118 -19.30 57.96 8.57
C GLU A 118 -18.64 57.48 9.87
N PRO A 119 -17.30 57.41 9.94
CA PRO A 119 -16.59 57.08 11.17
C PRO A 119 -16.50 58.31 12.11
N SER A 120 -17.08 58.17 13.31
CA SER A 120 -17.00 59.16 14.39
C SER A 120 -15.60 59.17 15.02
N ALA A 121 -14.97 60.35 15.02
CA ALA A 121 -13.70 60.65 15.65
C ALA A 121 -13.92 61.17 17.09
N ALA A 122 -13.40 60.44 18.08
CA ALA A 122 -13.05 60.89 19.44
C ALA A 122 -12.19 59.77 20.04
N THR A 123 -10.99 59.93 20.61
CA THR A 123 -10.36 61.10 21.23
C THR A 123 -8.86 60.81 21.31
N ALA A 124 -8.04 61.73 20.81
CA ALA A 124 -6.63 61.81 21.15
C ALA A 124 -6.47 62.89 22.22
N ALA A 125 -5.79 62.57 23.33
CA ALA A 125 -4.89 63.46 24.08
C ALA A 125 -4.64 62.91 25.49
N THR A 126 -3.39 62.56 25.80
CA THR A 126 -2.64 63.24 26.87
C THR A 126 -1.18 62.80 26.84
N ALA A 127 -0.30 63.78 26.57
CA ALA A 127 1.14 63.72 26.78
C ALA A 127 1.51 64.75 27.85
N ALA A 128 2.42 64.37 28.76
CA ALA A 128 3.34 65.21 29.56
C ALA A 128 3.77 64.43 30.82
N THR A 129 4.95 64.51 31.45
CA THR A 129 6.31 65.06 31.22
C THR A 129 7.13 64.64 32.49
N ALA A 130 8.47 64.70 32.42
CA ALA A 130 9.45 64.79 33.53
C ALA A 130 9.86 63.47 34.24
N ALA A 131 11.10 63.23 34.66
CA ALA A 131 12.39 63.92 34.58
C ALA A 131 13.52 62.92 34.95
N ALA A 132 14.76 63.20 34.52
CA ALA A 132 15.99 62.51 34.93
C ALA A 132 16.60 63.12 36.20
N PRO A 133 17.56 62.42 36.85
CA PRO A 133 18.85 63.07 37.14
C PRO A 133 20.10 62.19 36.86
N GLU A 134 21.23 62.87 36.65
CA GLU A 134 22.60 62.38 36.38
C GLU A 134 23.31 61.93 37.69
N GLY A 135 24.02 60.79 37.75
CA GLY A 135 25.48 60.63 37.54
C GLY A 135 26.17 60.10 38.84
N PRO A 136 27.45 59.65 38.90
CA PRO A 136 28.43 59.37 37.83
C PRO A 136 29.29 58.07 38.01
N GLN A 137 30.06 57.73 36.96
CA GLN A 137 31.38 57.03 36.92
C GLN A 137 31.56 55.57 37.40
N ARG A 138 31.88 54.67 36.45
CA ARG A 138 33.13 53.84 36.48
C ARG A 138 33.42 53.09 35.16
N ARG A 139 34.52 53.52 34.51
CA ARG A 139 35.65 52.73 33.97
C ARG A 139 35.41 51.74 32.80
N LEU A 140 35.73 52.22 31.59
CA LEU A 140 36.82 51.69 30.73
C LEU A 140 37.00 50.16 30.59
N HIS A 141 35.93 49.38 30.39
CA HIS A 141 36.08 47.99 29.85
C HIS A 141 35.08 47.65 28.73
N ALA A 142 34.14 48.53 28.38
CA ALA A 142 33.06 48.21 27.45
C ALA A 142 33.48 48.11 25.98
N ARG A 143 34.53 48.82 25.52
CA ARG A 143 34.84 48.91 24.08
C ARG A 143 35.35 47.60 23.47
N TRP A 144 36.02 46.76 24.26
CA TRP A 144 36.51 45.44 23.81
C TRP A 144 35.44 44.35 23.92
N ALA A 145 34.50 44.48 24.87
CA ALA A 145 33.38 43.56 24.99
C ALA A 145 32.38 43.70 23.81
N TRP A 146 32.13 44.92 23.33
CA TRP A 146 31.28 45.15 22.15
C TRP A 146 31.94 44.72 20.83
N LEU A 147 33.26 44.82 20.70
CA LEU A 147 34.00 44.31 19.54
C LEU A 147 34.08 42.77 19.55
N ALA A 148 34.34 42.15 20.71
CA ALA A 148 34.32 40.68 20.83
C ALA A 148 32.91 40.10 20.65
N ALA A 149 31.87 40.76 21.17
CA ALA A 149 30.47 40.37 20.94
C ALA A 149 30.05 40.59 19.48
N GLY A 150 30.51 41.66 18.83
CA GLY A 150 30.27 41.91 17.41
C GLY A 150 30.94 40.88 16.50
N VAL A 151 32.19 40.50 16.79
CA VAL A 151 32.90 39.43 16.07
C VAL A 151 32.30 38.07 16.37
N ALA A 152 31.93 37.77 17.62
CA ALA A 152 31.24 36.52 17.97
C ALA A 152 29.85 36.43 17.33
N ALA A 153 29.09 37.52 17.25
CA ALA A 153 27.81 37.58 16.55
C ALA A 153 27.98 37.47 15.03
N ALA A 154 29.03 38.07 14.46
CA ALA A 154 29.35 37.93 13.03
C ALA A 154 29.84 36.52 12.68
N VAL A 155 30.66 35.90 13.53
CA VAL A 155 31.11 34.51 13.38
C VAL A 155 29.95 33.55 13.63
N ALA A 156 29.06 33.81 14.58
CA ALA A 156 27.84 33.04 14.78
C ALA A 156 26.87 33.23 13.61
N ALA A 157 26.72 34.42 13.06
CA ALA A 157 25.90 34.68 11.88
C ALA A 157 26.48 33.98 10.64
N VAL A 158 27.80 34.06 10.42
CA VAL A 158 28.48 33.33 9.34
C VAL A 158 28.40 31.83 9.56
N ALA A 159 28.56 31.33 10.79
CA ALA A 159 28.38 29.92 11.12
C ALA A 159 26.93 29.48 10.94
N ILE A 160 25.94 30.32 11.25
CA ILE A 160 24.52 30.06 10.99
C ILE A 160 24.23 30.09 9.48
N ILE A 161 24.89 30.95 8.70
CA ILE A 161 24.73 31.02 7.23
C ILE A 161 25.45 29.85 6.54
N VAL A 162 26.63 29.45 7.02
CA VAL A 162 27.44 28.34 6.50
C VAL A 162 26.90 26.98 6.96
N ALA A 163 26.32 26.91 8.17
CA ALA A 163 25.66 25.73 8.71
C ALA A 163 24.13 25.75 8.52
N TRP A 164 23.55 26.77 7.87
CA TRP A 164 22.23 26.63 7.29
C TRP A 164 22.43 25.70 6.11
N PRO A 165 21.94 24.44 6.13
CA PRO A 165 21.82 23.72 4.89
C PRO A 165 20.88 24.60 4.06
N GLY A 166 21.42 25.24 3.02
CA GLY A 166 20.61 25.97 2.06
C GLY A 166 19.49 25.02 1.69
N ARG A 167 18.24 25.37 2.02
CA ARG A 167 17.10 24.56 1.59
C ARG A 167 17.30 24.42 0.09
N ALA A 168 17.58 23.20 -0.36
CA ALA A 168 17.73 22.93 -1.78
C ALA A 168 16.53 23.60 -2.48
N PRO A 169 16.76 24.33 -3.58
CA PRO A 169 15.66 24.97 -4.28
C PRO A 169 14.60 23.91 -4.52
N ARG A 170 13.39 24.15 -3.99
CA ARG A 170 12.27 23.21 -4.12
C ARG A 170 12.08 22.92 -5.59
N SER A 171 12.18 21.64 -5.98
CA SER A 171 11.95 21.28 -7.38
C SER A 171 10.54 21.70 -7.75
N PRO A 172 10.28 22.26 -8.94
CA PRO A 172 8.92 22.52 -9.41
C PRO A 172 8.04 21.25 -9.36
N ALA A 173 8.66 20.07 -9.37
CA ALA A 173 7.99 18.78 -9.22
C ALA A 173 7.60 18.42 -7.77
N ASP A 174 8.19 19.05 -6.74
CA ASP A 174 7.97 18.71 -5.31
C ASP A 174 6.49 18.58 -4.93
N PRO A 175 5.59 19.48 -5.35
CA PRO A 175 4.20 19.38 -4.93
C PRO A 175 3.45 18.22 -5.63
N VAL A 176 3.81 17.92 -6.89
CA VAL A 176 3.30 16.74 -7.61
C VAL A 176 3.82 15.46 -6.97
N LEU A 177 5.09 15.44 -6.55
CA LEU A 177 5.72 14.30 -5.86
C LEU A 177 5.06 14.00 -4.52
N GLN A 178 4.77 15.04 -3.72
CA GLN A 178 4.06 14.87 -2.45
C GLN A 178 2.67 14.25 -2.66
N ARG A 179 1.96 14.70 -3.69
CA ARG A 179 0.64 14.15 -4.04
C ARG A 179 0.73 12.71 -4.55
N ALA A 180 1.72 12.40 -5.38
CA ALA A 180 2.00 11.03 -5.83
C ALA A 180 2.28 10.10 -4.64
N ALA A 181 3.13 10.53 -3.71
CA ALA A 181 3.45 9.79 -2.50
C ALA A 181 2.24 9.59 -1.58
N TYR A 182 1.37 10.58 -1.47
CA TYR A 182 0.11 10.46 -0.73
C TYR A 182 -0.77 9.34 -1.31
N TYR A 183 -1.07 9.36 -2.61
CA TYR A 183 -1.90 8.32 -3.22
C TYR A 183 -1.26 6.93 -3.19
N ALA A 184 0.06 6.84 -3.39
CA ALA A 184 0.78 5.58 -3.23
C ALA A 184 0.66 5.02 -1.80
N GLY A 185 0.66 5.90 -0.79
CA GLY A 185 0.51 5.54 0.61
C GLY A 185 -0.85 4.96 1.00
N ILE A 186 -1.92 5.20 0.21
CA ILE A 186 -3.26 4.68 0.49
C ILE A 186 -3.33 3.15 0.26
N GLY A 187 -2.54 2.63 -0.67
CA GLY A 187 -2.43 1.17 -0.88
C GLY A 187 -3.64 0.52 -1.57
N GLN A 188 -4.40 1.25 -2.38
CA GLN A 188 -5.47 0.69 -3.22
C GLN A 188 -5.11 0.80 -4.70
N ALA A 189 -5.61 -0.12 -5.53
CA ALA A 189 -5.29 -0.18 -6.96
C ALA A 189 -5.52 1.16 -7.68
N SER A 190 -6.71 1.75 -7.54
CA SER A 190 -7.05 3.03 -8.17
C SER A 190 -6.17 4.20 -7.72
N ASN A 191 -5.76 4.20 -6.44
CA ASN A 191 -4.85 5.22 -5.92
C ASN A 191 -3.42 4.99 -6.39
N ASN A 192 -3.00 3.73 -6.56
CA ASN A 192 -1.71 3.39 -7.13
C ASN A 192 -1.62 3.82 -8.62
N GLU A 193 -2.69 3.64 -9.40
CA GLU A 193 -2.79 4.15 -10.78
C GLU A 193 -2.65 5.68 -10.84
N ARG A 194 -3.32 6.39 -9.92
CA ARG A 194 -3.17 7.85 -9.77
C ARG A 194 -1.73 8.22 -9.42
N ALA A 195 -1.11 7.49 -8.48
CA ALA A 195 0.27 7.73 -8.09
C ALA A 195 1.25 7.54 -9.25
N ILE A 196 1.10 6.48 -10.06
CA ILE A 196 1.89 6.24 -11.27
C ILE A 196 1.80 7.43 -12.22
N THR A 197 0.57 7.91 -12.50
CA THR A 197 0.32 9.07 -13.35
C THR A 197 1.05 10.31 -12.84
N LEU A 198 0.95 10.59 -11.53
CA LEU A 198 1.58 11.76 -10.92
C LEU A 198 3.10 11.65 -10.86
N TYR A 199 3.67 10.47 -10.60
CA TYR A 199 5.12 10.28 -10.66
C TYR A 199 5.67 10.46 -12.07
N ARG A 200 4.94 9.99 -13.10
CA ARG A 200 5.30 10.26 -14.49
C ARG A 200 5.24 11.75 -14.82
N GLN A 201 4.22 12.46 -14.34
CA GLN A 201 4.14 13.92 -14.47
C GLN A 201 5.31 14.60 -13.75
N ALA A 202 5.68 14.15 -12.56
CA ALA A 202 6.83 14.69 -11.84
C ALA A 202 8.14 14.50 -12.63
N LEU A 203 8.33 13.36 -13.29
CA LEU A 203 9.47 13.12 -14.18
C LEU A 203 9.44 13.93 -15.48
N GLN A 204 8.27 14.36 -15.95
CA GLN A 204 8.20 15.30 -17.08
C GLN A 204 8.66 16.71 -16.67
N ILE A 205 8.36 17.12 -15.44
CA ILE A 205 8.75 18.42 -14.88
C ILE A 205 10.23 18.42 -14.49
N ASP A 206 10.70 17.33 -13.88
CA ASP A 206 12.06 17.13 -13.40
C ASP A 206 12.55 15.73 -13.79
N PRO A 207 13.12 15.58 -15.00
CA PRO A 207 13.59 14.29 -15.52
C PRO A 207 14.66 13.63 -14.67
N ASP A 208 15.40 14.41 -13.86
CA ASP A 208 16.51 13.95 -13.05
C ASP A 208 16.14 13.60 -11.61
N SER A 209 14.87 13.77 -11.24
CA SER A 209 14.38 13.50 -9.89
C SER A 209 14.49 12.02 -9.49
N SER A 210 15.51 11.68 -8.70
CA SER A 210 15.64 10.34 -8.08
C SER A 210 14.45 10.00 -7.19
N ALA A 211 13.86 10.99 -6.50
CA ALA A 211 12.67 10.79 -5.70
C ALA A 211 11.46 10.36 -6.55
N ALA A 212 11.29 10.98 -7.73
CA ALA A 212 10.25 10.60 -8.68
C ALA A 212 10.48 9.20 -9.24
N ARG A 213 11.72 8.87 -9.65
CA ARG A 213 12.08 7.52 -10.15
C ARG A 213 11.83 6.45 -9.10
N ARG A 214 12.27 6.66 -7.86
CA ARG A 214 12.02 5.73 -6.74
C ARG A 214 10.52 5.56 -6.46
N GLY A 215 9.77 6.66 -6.46
CA GLY A 215 8.32 6.64 -6.27
C GLY A 215 7.59 5.86 -7.36
N LEU A 216 7.93 6.12 -8.63
CA LEU A 216 7.38 5.43 -9.78
C LEU A 216 7.71 3.94 -9.76
N ALA A 217 8.98 3.59 -9.49
CA ALA A 217 9.41 2.19 -9.38
C ALA A 217 8.59 1.43 -8.34
N ARG A 218 8.37 2.02 -7.15
CA ARG A 218 7.53 1.43 -6.11
C ARG A 218 6.10 1.17 -6.59
N ALA A 219 5.50 2.18 -7.21
CA ALA A 219 4.10 2.10 -7.63
C ALA A 219 3.90 1.09 -8.77
N LEU A 220 4.84 1.02 -9.72
CA LEU A 220 4.83 0.04 -10.81
C LEU A 220 5.06 -1.40 -10.31
N ALA A 221 5.98 -1.61 -9.36
CA ALA A 221 6.17 -2.91 -8.73
C ALA A 221 4.92 -3.34 -7.94
N ALA A 222 4.31 -2.43 -7.16
CA ALA A 222 3.06 -2.69 -6.46
C ALA A 222 1.91 -3.01 -7.41
N ASP A 223 1.82 -2.32 -8.55
CA ASP A 223 0.84 -2.62 -9.59
C ASP A 223 0.98 -4.05 -10.11
N ALA A 224 2.20 -4.44 -10.46
CA ALA A 224 2.51 -5.77 -10.97
C ALA A 224 2.26 -6.86 -9.93
N CYS A 225 2.73 -6.72 -8.68
CA CYS A 225 2.58 -7.73 -7.65
C CYS A 225 1.18 -7.80 -7.02
N LEU A 226 0.60 -6.65 -6.67
CA LEU A 226 -0.56 -6.59 -5.77
C LEU A 226 -1.88 -6.35 -6.51
N PHE A 227 -1.87 -5.65 -7.64
CA PHE A 227 -3.09 -5.10 -8.24
C PHE A 227 -3.44 -5.67 -9.61
N ASN A 228 -2.95 -6.87 -9.93
CA ASN A 228 -3.25 -7.50 -11.21
C ASN A 228 -2.70 -6.76 -12.45
N GLY A 229 -1.67 -5.94 -12.23
CA GLY A 229 -0.97 -5.16 -13.26
C GLY A 229 -0.17 -6.00 -14.26
N ARG A 230 0.30 -5.33 -15.31
CA ARG A 230 1.07 -5.97 -16.40
C ARG A 230 2.51 -6.25 -15.93
N PRO A 231 3.14 -7.39 -16.29
CA PRO A 231 4.53 -7.67 -15.94
C PRO A 231 5.55 -6.65 -16.46
N GLY A 232 5.23 -5.97 -17.58
CA GLY A 232 6.05 -4.85 -18.07
C GLY A 232 6.24 -3.73 -17.04
N ASN A 233 5.30 -3.56 -16.11
CA ASN A 233 5.44 -2.57 -15.03
C ASN A 233 6.55 -2.96 -14.04
N ALA A 234 6.70 -4.25 -13.70
CA ALA A 234 7.81 -4.70 -12.85
C ALA A 234 9.17 -4.55 -13.56
N GLN A 235 9.22 -4.78 -14.89
CA GLN A 235 10.43 -4.54 -15.67
C GLN A 235 10.80 -3.05 -15.74
N GLU A 236 9.83 -2.16 -15.92
CA GLU A 236 10.02 -0.70 -15.87
C GLU A 236 10.49 -0.25 -14.46
N ALA A 237 9.90 -0.82 -13.40
CA ALA A 237 10.34 -0.57 -12.03
C ALA A 237 11.81 -0.97 -11.81
N LEU A 238 12.22 -2.14 -12.32
CA LEU A 238 13.60 -2.62 -12.26
C LEU A 238 14.57 -1.65 -12.94
N GLN A 239 14.20 -1.16 -14.14
CA GLN A 239 15.00 -0.19 -14.89
C GLN A 239 15.15 1.14 -14.14
N LEU A 240 14.05 1.67 -13.60
CA LEU A 240 14.05 2.92 -12.84
C LEU A 240 14.90 2.83 -11.57
N ALA A 241 14.80 1.72 -10.82
CA ALA A 241 15.65 1.49 -9.66
C ALA A 241 17.13 1.38 -10.06
N GLY A 242 17.44 0.70 -11.16
CA GLY A 242 18.78 0.62 -11.74
C GLY A 242 19.37 1.97 -12.13
N GLN A 243 18.58 2.87 -12.73
CA GLN A 243 19.01 4.23 -13.07
C GLN A 243 19.36 5.05 -11.82
N VAL A 244 18.59 4.91 -10.73
CA VAL A 244 18.92 5.57 -9.47
C VAL A 244 20.25 5.03 -8.91
N LEU A 245 20.47 3.72 -8.97
CA LEU A 245 21.70 3.09 -8.49
C LEU A 245 22.93 3.42 -9.36
N GLN A 246 22.76 3.72 -10.65
CA GLN A 246 23.86 4.20 -11.49
C GLN A 246 24.34 5.59 -11.04
N ALA A 247 23.42 6.47 -10.64
CA ALA A 247 23.75 7.81 -10.15
C ALA A 247 24.17 7.82 -8.67
N ALA A 248 23.58 6.95 -7.86
CA ALA A 248 23.82 6.82 -6.42
C ALA A 248 23.90 5.35 -6.01
N PRO A 249 25.08 4.70 -6.13
CA PRO A 249 25.25 3.27 -5.86
C PRO A 249 24.92 2.84 -4.43
N ASP A 250 24.95 3.78 -3.48
CA ASP A 250 24.66 3.55 -2.07
C ASP A 250 23.26 4.00 -1.63
N ASP A 251 22.36 4.28 -2.57
CA ASP A 251 20.95 4.58 -2.25
C ASP A 251 20.24 3.31 -1.75
N ALA A 252 20.09 3.19 -0.44
CA ALA A 252 19.43 2.06 0.23
C ALA A 252 18.00 1.82 -0.29
N ALA A 253 17.23 2.89 -0.52
CA ALA A 253 15.86 2.78 -1.00
C ALA A 253 15.81 2.30 -2.46
N ALA A 254 16.80 2.64 -3.28
CA ALA A 254 16.90 2.14 -4.65
C ALA A 254 17.25 0.64 -4.70
N HIS A 255 18.14 0.16 -3.82
CA HIS A 255 18.37 -1.29 -3.64
C HIS A 255 17.07 -2.00 -3.24
N ALA A 256 16.34 -1.48 -2.24
CA ALA A 256 15.07 -2.06 -1.80
C ALA A 256 14.03 -2.12 -2.94
N LEU A 257 13.97 -1.08 -3.77
CA LEU A 257 13.04 -1.03 -4.89
C LEU A 257 13.44 -1.95 -6.05
N ARG A 258 14.75 -2.13 -6.29
CA ARG A 258 15.25 -3.12 -7.25
C ARG A 258 14.93 -4.53 -6.78
N GLY A 259 15.11 -4.80 -5.48
CA GLY A 259 14.71 -6.06 -4.84
C GLY A 259 13.21 -6.33 -4.97
N TYR A 260 12.37 -5.31 -4.76
CA TYR A 260 10.92 -5.46 -4.94
C TYR A 260 10.51 -5.72 -6.39
N ALA A 261 11.19 -5.09 -7.35
CA ALA A 261 10.97 -5.36 -8.76
C ALA A 261 11.40 -6.80 -9.13
N HIS A 262 12.55 -7.27 -8.63
CA HIS A 262 13.00 -8.65 -8.80
C HIS A 262 12.02 -9.67 -8.22
N ASP A 263 11.51 -9.43 -7.01
CA ASP A 263 10.48 -10.24 -6.36
C ASP A 263 9.24 -10.35 -7.26
N CYS A 264 8.73 -9.23 -7.78
CA CYS A 264 7.59 -9.23 -8.71
C CYS A 264 7.84 -9.94 -10.04
N LEU A 265 9.10 -10.08 -10.45
CA LEU A 265 9.51 -10.82 -11.65
C LEU A 265 9.79 -12.29 -11.37
N GLY A 266 9.65 -12.75 -10.12
CA GLY A 266 9.96 -14.11 -9.68
C GLY A 266 11.44 -14.34 -9.40
N ALA A 267 12.31 -13.34 -9.53
CA ALA A 267 13.75 -13.49 -9.36
C ALA A 267 14.16 -13.42 -7.88
N MET A 268 13.81 -14.45 -7.09
CA MET A 268 13.97 -14.45 -5.63
C MET A 268 15.43 -14.27 -5.17
N PRO A 269 16.44 -14.96 -5.74
CA PRO A 269 17.84 -14.80 -5.32
C PRO A 269 18.33 -13.34 -5.46
N GLN A 270 17.99 -12.69 -6.57
CA GLN A 270 18.32 -11.29 -6.82
C GLN A 270 17.56 -10.36 -5.86
N ALA A 271 16.29 -10.66 -5.59
CA ALA A 271 15.47 -9.89 -4.67
C ALA A 271 16.05 -9.91 -3.23
N ILE A 272 16.44 -11.09 -2.74
CA ILE A 272 17.08 -11.25 -1.43
C ILE A 272 18.39 -10.46 -1.38
N ALA A 273 19.26 -10.62 -2.38
CA ALA A 273 20.54 -9.91 -2.41
C ALA A 273 20.35 -8.38 -2.36
N ASP A 274 19.36 -7.86 -3.09
CA ASP A 274 19.04 -6.43 -3.08
C ASP A 274 18.45 -5.95 -1.76
N TYR A 275 17.56 -6.72 -1.14
CA TYR A 275 17.03 -6.39 0.19
C TYR A 275 18.14 -6.41 1.25
N GLU A 276 19.08 -7.35 1.17
CA GLU A 276 20.26 -7.38 2.05
C GLU A 276 21.17 -6.17 1.83
N GLN A 277 21.42 -5.78 0.58
CA GLN A 277 22.19 -4.56 0.27
C GLN A 277 21.49 -3.29 0.77
N ALA A 278 20.17 -3.24 0.73
CA ALA A 278 19.38 -2.14 1.28
C ALA A 278 19.50 -2.08 2.81
N LEU A 279 19.32 -3.21 3.50
CA LEU A 279 19.39 -3.28 4.97
C LEU A 279 20.80 -3.09 5.52
N LEU A 280 21.84 -3.40 4.73
CA LEU A 280 23.22 -3.06 5.09
C LEU A 280 23.44 -1.54 5.17
N ARG A 281 22.74 -0.77 4.33
CA ARG A 281 22.86 0.69 4.21
C ARG A 281 21.88 1.45 5.09
N ASP A 282 20.65 0.95 5.19
CA ASP A 282 19.61 1.42 6.10
C ASP A 282 19.08 0.25 6.94
N PRO A 283 19.74 -0.04 8.08
CA PRO A 283 19.32 -1.10 8.98
C PRO A 283 17.95 -0.86 9.60
N ASP A 284 17.40 0.36 9.52
CA ASP A 284 16.15 0.74 10.14
C ASP A 284 14.93 0.60 9.20
N ASP A 285 15.13 0.27 7.92
CA ASP A 285 14.04 0.05 6.95
C ASP A 285 13.23 -1.22 7.24
N GLU A 286 12.13 -1.03 7.98
CA GLU A 286 11.25 -2.12 8.39
C GLU A 286 10.42 -2.71 7.24
N ARG A 287 10.18 -1.96 6.16
CA ARG A 287 9.45 -2.48 5.00
C ARG A 287 10.31 -3.50 4.26
N THR A 288 11.57 -3.14 4.03
CA THR A 288 12.54 -4.04 3.40
C THR A 288 12.78 -5.27 4.28
N ARG A 289 12.87 -5.10 5.60
CA ARG A 289 12.98 -6.25 6.52
C ARG A 289 11.79 -7.19 6.44
N ALA A 290 10.57 -6.66 6.34
CA ALA A 290 9.36 -7.48 6.19
C ALA A 290 9.28 -8.17 4.81
N SER A 291 9.73 -7.52 3.73
CA SER A 291 9.84 -8.17 2.41
C SER A 291 10.86 -9.30 2.41
N LEU A 292 12.02 -9.10 3.06
CA LEU A 292 13.01 -10.15 3.21
C LEU A 292 12.51 -11.31 4.08
N ALA A 293 11.78 -11.02 5.17
CA ALA A 293 11.15 -12.05 6.00
C ALA A 293 10.15 -12.90 5.19
N TYR A 294 9.37 -12.28 4.30
CA TYR A 294 8.51 -13.01 3.38
C TYR A 294 9.29 -13.96 2.47
N LEU A 295 10.37 -13.51 1.83
CA LEU A 295 11.17 -14.42 0.98
C LEU A 295 11.88 -15.51 1.79
N GLN A 296 12.30 -15.22 3.02
CA GLN A 296 12.83 -16.23 3.94
C GLN A 296 11.78 -17.28 4.31
N GLN A 297 10.52 -16.90 4.51
CA GLN A 297 9.43 -17.84 4.70
C GLN A 297 9.28 -18.79 3.50
N GLU A 298 9.32 -18.24 2.27
CA GLU A 298 9.17 -19.01 1.04
C GLU A 298 10.37 -19.95 0.79
N GLN A 299 11.58 -19.58 1.25
CA GLN A 299 12.75 -20.45 1.32
C GLN A 299 12.69 -21.48 2.46
N GLY A 300 11.62 -21.49 3.26
CA GLY A 300 11.44 -22.43 4.36
C GLY A 300 12.16 -22.05 5.66
N HIS A 301 12.74 -20.85 5.76
CA HIS A 301 13.38 -20.30 6.97
C HIS A 301 12.34 -19.66 7.92
N LEU A 302 11.32 -20.44 8.31
CA LEU A 302 10.14 -20.00 9.05
C LEU A 302 10.45 -19.35 10.41
N ALA A 303 11.35 -19.93 11.21
CA ALA A 303 11.69 -19.37 12.52
C ALA A 303 12.42 -18.02 12.40
N GLN A 304 13.26 -17.86 11.38
CA GLN A 304 13.97 -16.62 11.09
C GLN A 304 13.01 -15.53 10.62
N ALA A 305 12.12 -15.86 9.67
CA ALA A 305 11.08 -14.97 9.18
C ALA A 305 10.18 -14.47 10.33
N LEU A 306 9.70 -15.38 11.17
CA LEU A 306 8.89 -15.06 12.34
C LEU A 306 9.60 -14.12 13.31
N LYS A 307 10.88 -14.39 13.63
CA LYS A 307 11.68 -13.51 14.46
C LYS A 307 11.80 -12.11 13.87
N ALA A 308 12.09 -12.02 12.57
CA ALA A 308 12.25 -10.74 11.88
C ALA A 308 10.97 -9.91 11.91
N ASN A 309 9.81 -10.54 11.68
CA ASN A 309 8.50 -9.89 11.72
C ASN A 309 8.08 -9.47 13.15
N LEU A 310 8.46 -10.24 14.17
CA LEU A 310 8.22 -9.89 15.58
C LEU A 310 9.12 -8.77 16.09
N ALA A 311 10.30 -8.57 15.48
CA ALA A 311 11.27 -7.56 15.88
C ALA A 311 11.02 -6.15 15.29
N LEU A 312 10.00 -5.97 14.44
CA LEU A 312 9.65 -4.66 13.87
C LEU A 312 9.15 -3.70 14.96
N ARG A 313 9.61 -2.45 14.93
CA ARG A 313 9.34 -1.40 15.93
C ARG A 313 8.08 -0.59 15.63
N ALA A 314 7.71 -0.44 14.36
CA ALA A 314 6.47 0.21 13.91
C ALA A 314 5.61 -0.76 13.06
N PRO A 315 5.19 -1.90 13.63
CA PRO A 315 4.50 -2.97 12.90
C PRO A 315 3.17 -2.50 12.27
N GLU A 316 2.52 -1.49 12.83
CA GLU A 316 1.27 -0.91 12.31
C GLU A 316 1.43 -0.27 10.93
N ARG A 317 2.67 0.04 10.51
CA ARG A 317 2.98 0.62 9.20
C ARG A 317 3.23 -0.43 8.12
N ILE A 318 3.28 -1.70 8.50
CA ILE A 318 3.65 -2.81 7.61
C ILE A 318 2.41 -3.62 7.26
N ARG A 319 1.78 -3.26 6.14
CA ARG A 319 0.46 -3.73 5.70
C ARG A 319 0.24 -5.24 5.79
N PHE A 320 1.24 -6.05 5.46
CA PHE A 320 1.10 -7.50 5.30
C PHE A 320 1.73 -8.32 6.43
N ARG A 321 2.35 -7.66 7.41
CA ARG A 321 3.10 -8.31 8.49
C ARG A 321 2.24 -9.31 9.27
N ASP A 322 1.02 -8.92 9.66
CA ASP A 322 0.19 -9.80 10.48
C ASP A 322 -0.31 -11.04 9.71
N VAL A 323 -0.43 -10.94 8.38
CA VAL A 323 -0.72 -12.09 7.52
C VAL A 323 0.50 -13.01 7.42
N GLN A 324 1.71 -12.45 7.30
CA GLN A 324 2.95 -13.22 7.31
C GLN A 324 3.13 -13.98 8.63
N ILE A 325 2.95 -13.31 9.78
CA ILE A 325 3.05 -13.99 11.10
C ILE A 325 2.06 -15.13 11.24
N ALA A 326 0.80 -14.92 10.81
CA ALA A 326 -0.20 -15.98 10.86
C ALA A 326 0.21 -17.16 9.97
N ARG A 327 0.81 -16.90 8.80
CA ARG A 327 1.30 -17.93 7.87
C ARG A 327 2.55 -18.65 8.40
N GLU A 328 3.51 -17.94 8.98
CA GLU A 328 4.69 -18.53 9.61
C GLU A 328 4.29 -19.48 10.74
N LEU A 329 3.35 -19.06 11.60
CA LEU A 329 2.81 -19.90 12.68
C LEU A 329 2.04 -21.11 12.14
N GLU A 330 1.28 -20.95 11.04
CA GLU A 330 0.59 -22.04 10.36
C GLU A 330 1.59 -23.10 9.86
N LEU A 331 2.63 -22.66 9.13
CA LEU A 331 3.67 -23.53 8.57
C LEU A 331 4.54 -24.18 9.65
N LEU A 332 4.72 -23.51 10.80
CA LEU A 332 5.39 -24.06 11.98
C LEU A 332 4.53 -25.07 12.77
N GLY A 333 3.27 -25.28 12.37
CA GLY A 333 2.34 -26.20 13.04
C GLY A 333 1.75 -25.65 14.35
N PHE A 334 1.84 -24.34 14.61
CA PHE A 334 1.14 -23.69 15.73
C PHE A 334 -0.32 -23.37 15.33
N THR A 335 -1.06 -24.41 14.96
CA THR A 335 -2.39 -24.34 14.31
C THR A 335 -3.38 -23.44 15.04
N ASP A 336 -3.52 -23.58 16.37
CA ASP A 336 -4.46 -22.78 17.15
C ASP A 336 -4.10 -21.27 17.16
N ALA A 337 -2.82 -20.95 17.30
CA ALA A 337 -2.34 -19.58 17.30
C ALA A 337 -2.50 -18.96 15.91
N ALA A 338 -2.14 -19.70 14.87
CA ALA A 338 -2.32 -19.31 13.48
C ALA A 338 -3.80 -19.08 13.14
N ALA A 339 -4.70 -19.98 13.52
CA ALA A 339 -6.14 -19.88 13.27
C ALA A 339 -6.75 -18.63 13.90
N ARG A 340 -6.41 -18.32 15.16
CA ARG A 340 -6.87 -17.07 15.81
C ARG A 340 -6.41 -15.83 15.07
N ARG A 341 -5.16 -15.81 14.59
CA ARG A 341 -4.60 -14.67 13.84
C ARG A 341 -5.21 -14.54 12.45
N HIS A 342 -5.34 -15.64 11.71
CA HIS A 342 -6.01 -15.65 10.41
C HIS A 342 -7.46 -15.15 10.52
N ALA A 343 -8.23 -15.66 11.49
CA ALA A 343 -9.60 -15.20 11.74
C ALA A 343 -9.66 -13.70 12.08
N ARG A 344 -8.77 -13.22 12.94
CA ARG A 344 -8.68 -11.79 13.29
C ARG A 344 -8.34 -10.94 12.06
N ASN A 345 -7.35 -11.33 11.26
CA ASN A 345 -6.93 -10.61 10.06
C ASN A 345 -8.07 -10.55 9.02
N PHE A 346 -8.80 -11.66 8.86
CA PHE A 346 -9.95 -11.75 7.98
C PHE A 346 -11.12 -10.85 8.41
N GLN A 347 -11.28 -10.58 9.70
CA GLN A 347 -12.30 -9.66 10.22
C GLN A 347 -11.86 -8.19 10.13
N LEU A 348 -10.62 -7.88 10.51
CA LEU A 348 -10.13 -6.51 10.63
C LEU A 348 -9.76 -5.86 9.29
N TYR A 349 -9.37 -6.67 8.30
CA TYR A 349 -8.87 -6.18 7.00
C TYR A 349 -9.68 -6.78 5.84
N PRO A 350 -10.96 -6.42 5.67
CA PRO A 350 -11.81 -7.00 4.64
C PRO A 350 -11.35 -6.68 3.21
N ASP A 351 -10.57 -5.62 3.02
CA ASP A 351 -9.95 -5.21 1.76
C ASP A 351 -8.57 -5.86 1.51
N ASN A 352 -8.03 -6.60 2.48
CA ASN A 352 -6.76 -7.31 2.32
C ASN A 352 -7.00 -8.68 1.66
N VAL A 353 -6.58 -8.77 0.40
CA VAL A 353 -6.75 -9.97 -0.41
C VAL A 353 -6.04 -11.21 0.15
N PHE A 354 -4.89 -11.04 0.80
CA PHE A 354 -4.15 -12.16 1.39
C PHE A 354 -4.82 -12.67 2.67
N SER A 355 -5.42 -11.80 3.48
CA SER A 355 -6.30 -12.21 4.59
C SER A 355 -7.51 -13.00 4.07
N ASN A 356 -8.10 -12.53 2.95
CA ASN A 356 -9.23 -13.17 2.28
C ASN A 356 -8.90 -14.57 1.72
N ILE A 357 -7.63 -14.84 1.40
CA ILE A 357 -7.15 -16.16 0.97
C ILE A 357 -6.78 -17.04 2.18
N ALA A 358 -6.08 -16.46 3.15
CA ALA A 358 -5.41 -17.22 4.20
C ALA A 358 -6.39 -17.88 5.18
N TRP A 359 -7.47 -17.20 5.57
CA TRP A 359 -8.42 -17.77 6.53
C TRP A 359 -9.24 -18.95 5.97
N PRO A 360 -9.88 -18.85 4.80
CA PRO A 360 -10.56 -20.00 4.20
C PRO A 360 -9.61 -21.17 3.92
N ARG A 361 -8.35 -20.89 3.53
CA ARG A 361 -7.32 -21.93 3.34
C ARG A 361 -6.96 -22.62 4.65
N ALA A 362 -6.75 -21.86 5.73
CA ALA A 362 -6.46 -22.43 7.04
C ALA A 362 -7.61 -23.35 7.51
N LEU A 363 -8.87 -22.94 7.31
CA LEU A 363 -10.04 -23.78 7.59
C LEU A 363 -10.05 -25.07 6.77
N MET A 364 -9.74 -24.99 5.47
CA MET A 364 -9.60 -26.18 4.62
C MET A 364 -8.50 -27.12 5.15
N ASN A 365 -7.34 -26.59 5.52
CA ASN A 365 -6.22 -27.35 6.08
C ASN A 365 -6.57 -28.01 7.43
N MET A 366 -7.46 -27.40 8.22
CA MET A 366 -7.98 -27.97 9.47
C MET A 366 -9.13 -28.99 9.26
N GLY A 367 -9.56 -29.23 8.02
CA GLY A 367 -10.67 -30.14 7.70
C GLY A 367 -12.07 -29.52 7.91
N GLU A 368 -12.15 -28.22 8.22
CA GLU A 368 -13.38 -27.48 8.50
C GLU A 368 -14.03 -26.98 7.20
N GLN A 369 -14.40 -27.92 6.31
CA GLN A 369 -14.79 -27.61 4.92
C GLN A 369 -15.99 -26.68 4.78
N ASP A 370 -17.03 -26.84 5.60
CA ASP A 370 -18.22 -25.97 5.56
C ASP A 370 -17.87 -24.53 5.93
N LYS A 371 -17.07 -24.36 6.99
CA LYS A 371 -16.57 -23.04 7.39
C LYS A 371 -15.66 -22.46 6.32
N ALA A 372 -14.82 -23.28 5.69
CA ALA A 372 -13.94 -22.84 4.61
C ALA A 372 -14.74 -22.30 3.42
N ARG A 373 -15.80 -23.01 2.99
CA ARG A 373 -16.73 -22.54 1.95
C ARG A 373 -17.40 -21.23 2.34
N GLN A 374 -17.97 -21.14 3.55
CA GLN A 374 -18.61 -19.92 4.03
C GLN A 374 -17.64 -18.72 4.05
N ALA A 375 -16.42 -18.92 4.53
CA ALA A 375 -15.41 -17.87 4.57
C ALA A 375 -14.95 -17.47 3.16
N LEU A 376 -14.85 -18.43 2.23
CA LEU A 376 -14.56 -18.17 0.82
C LEU A 376 -15.68 -17.36 0.14
N ASP A 377 -16.95 -17.70 0.37
CA ASP A 377 -18.08 -16.96 -0.19
C ASP A 377 -18.06 -15.50 0.29
N GLN A 378 -17.78 -15.30 1.58
CA GLN A 378 -17.60 -13.96 2.13
C GLN A 378 -16.39 -13.24 1.51
N ALA A 379 -15.29 -13.94 1.26
CA ALA A 379 -14.10 -13.38 0.60
C ALA A 379 -14.39 -12.95 -0.85
N LEU A 380 -15.10 -13.77 -1.62
CA LEU A 380 -15.48 -13.47 -3.00
C LEU A 380 -16.46 -12.28 -3.06
N ALA A 381 -17.41 -12.20 -2.12
CA ALA A 381 -18.36 -11.10 -2.01
C ALA A 381 -17.72 -9.73 -1.67
N ARG A 382 -16.50 -9.71 -1.11
CA ARG A 382 -15.75 -8.47 -0.81
C ARG A 382 -15.20 -7.79 -2.05
N GLY A 383 -15.20 -8.45 -3.21
CA GLY A 383 -14.75 -7.85 -4.47
C GLY A 383 -13.25 -7.64 -4.57
N THR A 384 -12.44 -8.51 -3.94
CA THR A 384 -10.98 -8.51 -4.03
C THR A 384 -10.48 -9.71 -4.87
N PRO A 385 -10.65 -9.69 -6.21
CA PRO A 385 -10.30 -10.85 -7.04
C PRO A 385 -8.80 -11.12 -7.03
N HIS A 386 -8.43 -12.39 -6.86
CA HIS A 386 -7.04 -12.84 -6.90
C HIS A 386 -6.93 -14.28 -7.40
N PRO A 387 -5.91 -14.64 -8.20
CA PRO A 387 -5.80 -15.99 -8.74
C PRO A 387 -5.73 -17.07 -7.66
N GLN A 388 -5.04 -16.79 -6.55
CA GLN A 388 -4.96 -17.76 -5.44
C GLN A 388 -6.30 -17.96 -4.71
N LEU A 389 -7.17 -16.94 -4.68
CA LEU A 389 -8.51 -17.08 -4.09
C LEU A 389 -9.39 -17.96 -4.98
N LEU A 390 -9.32 -17.75 -6.30
CA LEU A 390 -10.01 -18.56 -7.30
C LEU A 390 -9.45 -20.00 -7.38
N ARG A 391 -8.15 -20.18 -7.16
CA ARG A 391 -7.54 -21.51 -7.00
C ARG A 391 -8.11 -22.24 -5.80
N LEU A 392 -8.19 -21.58 -4.64
CA LEU A 392 -8.79 -22.15 -3.45
C LEU A 392 -10.27 -22.50 -3.66
N HIS A 393 -11.00 -21.66 -4.39
CA HIS A 393 -12.38 -21.97 -4.81
C HIS A 393 -12.44 -23.25 -5.64
N GLY A 394 -11.57 -23.39 -6.65
CA GLY A 394 -11.48 -24.62 -7.44
C GLY A 394 -11.14 -25.85 -6.61
N GLU A 395 -10.20 -25.75 -5.65
CA GLU A 395 -9.88 -26.85 -4.73
C GLU A 395 -11.10 -27.24 -3.87
N LEU A 396 -11.80 -26.29 -3.26
CA LEU A 396 -12.98 -26.59 -2.44
C LEU A 396 -14.14 -27.19 -3.27
N LEU A 397 -14.30 -26.77 -4.53
CA LEU A 397 -15.26 -27.37 -5.46
C LEU A 397 -14.89 -28.80 -5.83
N LEU A 398 -13.60 -29.08 -6.12
CA LEU A 398 -13.11 -30.44 -6.35
C LEU A 398 -13.36 -31.34 -5.13
N MET A 399 -13.13 -30.83 -3.91
CA MET A 399 -13.42 -31.57 -2.67
C MET A 399 -14.92 -31.87 -2.52
N GLY A 400 -15.79 -31.00 -3.02
CA GLY A 400 -17.25 -31.21 -3.08
C GLY A 400 -17.73 -32.06 -4.26
N GLY A 401 -16.83 -32.49 -5.16
CA GLY A 401 -17.15 -33.25 -6.36
C GLY A 401 -17.60 -32.42 -7.56
N ASP A 402 -17.65 -31.09 -7.45
CA ASP A 402 -18.02 -30.18 -8.55
C ASP A 402 -16.82 -29.88 -9.45
N ARG A 403 -16.53 -30.80 -10.37
CA ARG A 403 -15.44 -30.66 -11.34
C ARG A 403 -15.68 -29.53 -12.34
N GLN A 404 -16.93 -29.30 -12.73
CA GLN A 404 -17.24 -28.28 -13.73
C GLN A 404 -17.07 -26.88 -13.14
N GLY A 405 -17.57 -26.66 -11.91
CA GLY A 405 -17.33 -25.44 -11.17
C GLY A 405 -15.84 -25.22 -10.90
N ALA A 406 -15.10 -26.27 -10.54
CA ALA A 406 -13.66 -26.17 -10.33
C ALA A 406 -12.91 -25.74 -11.61
N ALA A 407 -13.22 -26.34 -12.75
CA ALA A 407 -12.65 -25.95 -14.04
C ALA A 407 -12.93 -24.47 -14.36
N ALA A 408 -14.16 -24.00 -14.11
CA ALA A 408 -14.53 -22.60 -14.28
C ALA A 408 -13.73 -21.67 -13.35
N ALA A 409 -13.54 -22.05 -12.08
CA ALA A 409 -12.77 -21.28 -11.12
C ALA A 409 -11.29 -21.17 -11.51
N PHE A 410 -10.66 -22.27 -11.95
CA PHE A 410 -9.28 -22.25 -12.43
C PHE A 410 -9.12 -21.44 -13.73
N GLU A 411 -10.09 -21.51 -14.63
CA GLU A 411 -10.08 -20.70 -15.85
C GLU A 411 -10.21 -19.21 -15.54
N GLN A 412 -11.08 -18.82 -14.60
CA GLN A 412 -11.14 -17.44 -14.11
C GLN A 412 -9.81 -17.00 -13.48
N ALA A 413 -9.15 -17.86 -12.71
CA ALA A 413 -7.84 -17.58 -12.14
C ALA A 413 -6.79 -17.32 -13.23
N ARG A 414 -6.79 -18.15 -14.28
CA ARG A 414 -5.91 -18.01 -15.45
C ARG A 414 -6.18 -16.70 -16.20
N LEU A 415 -7.44 -16.32 -16.41
CA LEU A 415 -7.80 -15.08 -17.09
C LEU A 415 -7.41 -13.82 -16.30
N LEU A 416 -7.41 -13.90 -14.97
CA LEU A 416 -7.01 -12.79 -14.11
C LEU A 416 -5.50 -12.52 -14.17
N ARG A 417 -4.68 -13.57 -14.35
CA ARG A 417 -3.22 -13.47 -14.54
C ARG A 417 -2.74 -14.42 -15.64
N PRO A 418 -2.93 -14.08 -16.92
CA PRO A 418 -2.65 -15.00 -18.04
C PRO A 418 -1.17 -15.33 -18.21
N LEU A 419 -0.28 -14.57 -17.57
CA LEU A 419 1.17 -14.77 -17.61
C LEU A 419 1.68 -15.62 -16.44
N GLN A 420 0.89 -15.84 -15.40
CA GLN A 420 1.28 -16.72 -14.29
C GLN A 420 1.17 -18.19 -14.74
N SER A 421 2.21 -18.99 -14.48
CA SER A 421 2.34 -20.36 -15.01
C SER A 421 1.27 -21.31 -14.43
N LEU A 422 1.19 -21.40 -13.11
CA LEU A 422 0.33 -22.37 -12.42
C LEU A 422 -1.15 -22.31 -12.84
N GLY A 423 -1.69 -21.10 -13.04
CA GLY A 423 -3.07 -20.92 -13.49
C GLY A 423 -3.35 -21.57 -14.85
N LYS A 424 -2.38 -21.53 -15.77
CA LYS A 424 -2.49 -22.21 -17.08
C LYS A 424 -2.53 -23.73 -16.91
N THR A 425 -1.68 -24.26 -16.03
CA THR A 425 -1.63 -25.70 -15.76
C THR A 425 -2.91 -26.20 -15.10
N LEU A 426 -3.39 -25.52 -14.06
CA LEU A 426 -4.62 -25.93 -13.38
C LEU A 426 -5.85 -25.86 -14.30
N ALA A 427 -5.98 -24.81 -15.10
CA ALA A 427 -7.07 -24.70 -16.07
C ALA A 427 -6.99 -25.78 -17.16
N GLY A 428 -5.80 -26.00 -17.73
CA GLY A 428 -5.60 -27.00 -18.77
C GLY A 428 -5.79 -28.44 -18.29
N LEU A 429 -5.37 -28.75 -17.06
CA LEU A 429 -5.59 -30.07 -16.45
C LEU A 429 -7.07 -30.39 -16.20
N GLN A 430 -7.92 -29.36 -16.09
CA GLN A 430 -9.36 -29.49 -15.84
C GLN A 430 -10.21 -29.17 -17.07
N GLN A 431 -9.61 -29.00 -18.25
CA GLN A 431 -10.32 -28.62 -19.46
C GLN A 431 -11.10 -29.79 -20.06
N GLY A 432 -12.44 -29.68 -20.09
CA GLY A 432 -13.32 -30.67 -20.70
C GLY A 432 -13.54 -31.92 -19.84
N SER A 433 -14.16 -32.95 -20.42
CA SER A 433 -14.49 -34.20 -19.72
C SER A 433 -13.43 -35.29 -19.87
N GLY A 434 -12.35 -35.04 -20.60
CA GLY A 434 -11.30 -36.01 -20.92
C GLY A 434 -9.98 -35.75 -20.20
N THR A 435 -9.08 -36.73 -20.24
CA THR A 435 -7.68 -36.54 -19.84
C THR A 435 -6.99 -35.56 -20.80
N PRO A 436 -6.19 -34.60 -20.30
CA PRO A 436 -5.39 -33.70 -21.15
C PRO A 436 -4.50 -34.49 -22.10
N SER A 437 -4.26 -33.97 -23.32
CA SER A 437 -3.44 -34.71 -24.29
C SER A 437 -2.00 -34.86 -23.80
N PRO A 438 -1.35 -36.02 -24.04
CA PRO A 438 0.06 -36.21 -23.70
C PRO A 438 0.98 -35.16 -24.34
N GLU A 439 0.68 -34.70 -25.57
CA GLU A 439 1.49 -33.65 -26.20
C GLU A 439 1.36 -32.31 -25.49
N TRP A 440 0.15 -31.95 -25.03
CA TRP A 440 -0.07 -30.72 -24.26
C TRP A 440 0.69 -30.78 -22.94
N ILE A 441 0.62 -31.90 -22.20
CA ILE A 441 1.35 -32.05 -20.93
C ILE A 441 2.87 -31.95 -21.17
N ALA A 442 3.39 -32.62 -22.21
CA ALA A 442 4.81 -32.55 -22.56
C ALA A 442 5.25 -31.13 -22.96
N ALA A 443 4.40 -30.38 -23.68
CA ALA A 443 4.68 -28.98 -24.00
C ALA A 443 4.68 -28.10 -22.75
N ARG A 444 3.71 -28.28 -21.84
CA ARG A 444 3.65 -27.56 -20.56
C ARG A 444 4.87 -27.85 -19.70
N LEU A 445 5.28 -29.12 -19.58
CA LEU A 445 6.49 -29.52 -18.86
C LEU A 445 7.74 -28.82 -19.40
N ARG A 446 7.90 -28.74 -20.73
CA ARG A 446 9.01 -28.00 -21.35
C ARG A 446 8.99 -26.51 -20.99
N GLU A 447 7.82 -25.87 -20.99
CA GLU A 447 7.70 -24.46 -20.62
C GLU A 447 8.05 -24.22 -19.14
N VAL A 448 7.53 -25.03 -18.23
CA VAL A 448 7.80 -24.91 -16.78
C VAL A 448 9.27 -25.23 -16.47
N THR A 449 9.87 -26.18 -17.19
CA THR A 449 11.29 -26.54 -16.99
C THR A 449 12.23 -25.51 -17.59
N ALA A 450 11.80 -24.78 -18.62
CA ALA A 450 12.60 -23.71 -19.23
C ALA A 450 12.62 -22.42 -18.40
N GLN A 451 11.71 -22.27 -17.44
CA GLN A 451 11.80 -21.20 -16.44
C GLN A 451 13.06 -21.44 -15.59
N ALA A 452 13.89 -20.39 -15.46
CA ALA A 452 15.15 -20.45 -14.73
C ALA A 452 14.94 -20.87 -13.27
N ASP A 453 16.02 -21.24 -12.59
CA ASP A 453 16.02 -21.38 -11.12
C ASP A 453 15.78 -20.00 -10.50
N ASP A 454 14.51 -19.69 -10.30
CA ASP A 454 13.98 -18.43 -9.83
C ASP A 454 13.86 -18.40 -8.29
N GLY A 455 14.24 -19.50 -7.64
CA GLY A 455 14.22 -19.70 -6.20
C GLY A 455 12.86 -20.03 -5.62
N TRP A 456 11.80 -20.13 -6.44
CA TRP A 456 10.46 -20.49 -5.98
C TRP A 456 10.21 -22.00 -6.07
N SER A 457 9.41 -22.52 -5.13
CA SER A 457 9.03 -23.93 -5.12
C SER A 457 7.86 -24.26 -6.06
N ASP A 458 7.18 -23.25 -6.62
CA ASP A 458 5.94 -23.39 -7.37
C ASP A 458 6.14 -24.09 -8.72
N ALA A 459 7.23 -23.83 -9.44
CA ALA A 459 7.57 -24.54 -10.67
C ALA A 459 7.73 -26.06 -10.41
N ALA A 460 8.33 -26.44 -9.28
CA ALA A 460 8.45 -27.85 -8.91
C ALA A 460 7.10 -28.47 -8.53
N VAL A 461 6.25 -27.75 -7.79
CA VAL A 461 4.87 -28.17 -7.51
C VAL A 461 4.07 -28.32 -8.81
N GLU A 462 4.24 -27.42 -9.78
CA GLU A 462 3.57 -27.47 -11.08
C GLU A 462 4.03 -28.67 -11.92
N ARG A 463 5.34 -28.96 -11.96
CA ARG A 463 5.86 -30.18 -12.62
C ARG A 463 5.31 -31.45 -11.98
N ALA A 464 5.17 -31.48 -10.65
CA ALA A 464 4.56 -32.62 -9.96
C ALA A 464 3.12 -32.88 -10.42
N LEU A 465 2.31 -31.82 -10.61
CA LEU A 465 0.94 -31.96 -11.14
C LEU A 465 0.93 -32.53 -12.56
N LEU A 466 1.89 -32.12 -13.39
CA LEU A 466 1.99 -32.56 -14.78
C LEU A 466 2.48 -34.01 -14.90
N HIS A 467 3.50 -34.40 -14.14
CA HIS A 467 3.96 -35.80 -14.07
C HIS A 467 2.87 -36.71 -13.50
N GLN A 468 2.12 -36.25 -12.48
CA GLN A 468 0.93 -36.97 -11.99
C GLN A 468 -0.09 -37.18 -13.11
N ALA A 469 -0.37 -36.15 -13.91
CA ALA A 469 -1.32 -36.24 -15.03
C ALA A 469 -0.85 -37.18 -16.15
N GLN A 470 0.47 -37.41 -16.30
CA GLN A 470 1.03 -38.43 -17.20
C GLN A 470 0.99 -39.85 -16.61
N GLY A 471 0.59 -40.01 -15.34
CA GLY A 471 0.65 -41.28 -14.63
C GLY A 471 2.04 -41.63 -14.09
N ASP A 472 3.00 -40.70 -14.14
CA ASP A 472 4.34 -40.88 -13.57
C ASP A 472 4.39 -40.38 -12.12
N ALA A 473 3.90 -41.22 -11.21
CA ALA A 473 3.90 -40.92 -9.79
C ALA A 473 5.33 -40.78 -9.22
N GLY A 474 6.32 -41.50 -9.77
CA GLY A 474 7.71 -41.43 -9.31
C GLY A 474 8.34 -40.07 -9.60
N ALA A 475 8.20 -39.58 -10.84
CA ALA A 475 8.67 -38.25 -11.22
C ALA A 475 7.92 -37.15 -10.47
N ALA A 476 6.61 -37.32 -10.24
CA ALA A 476 5.82 -36.36 -9.46
C ALA A 476 6.30 -36.24 -8.01
N ILE A 477 6.55 -37.36 -7.32
CA ILE A 477 7.12 -37.35 -5.97
C ILE A 477 8.53 -36.74 -5.97
N ALA A 478 9.36 -37.03 -6.97
CA ALA A 478 10.68 -36.41 -7.10
C ALA A 478 10.61 -34.89 -7.27
N ASP A 479 9.62 -34.38 -8.00
CA ASP A 479 9.37 -32.94 -8.12
C ASP A 479 8.90 -32.30 -6.81
N LEU A 480 8.06 -32.98 -6.03
CA LEU A 480 7.71 -32.49 -4.69
C LEU A 480 8.92 -32.47 -3.75
N HIS A 481 9.85 -33.42 -3.88
CA HIS A 481 11.13 -33.35 -3.16
C HIS A 481 11.96 -32.12 -3.58
N ARG A 482 12.01 -31.79 -4.88
CA ARG A 482 12.64 -30.56 -5.38
C ARG A 482 11.94 -29.30 -4.84
N ALA A 483 10.62 -29.31 -4.72
CA ALA A 483 9.89 -28.20 -4.10
C ALA A 483 10.31 -28.01 -2.63
N VAL A 484 10.49 -29.12 -1.89
CA VAL A 484 11.01 -29.08 -0.51
C VAL A 484 12.45 -28.59 -0.45
N ASP A 485 13.31 -28.98 -1.41
CA ASP A 485 14.68 -28.46 -1.53
C ASP A 485 14.68 -26.93 -1.73
N ALA A 486 13.72 -26.42 -2.51
CA ALA A 486 13.52 -24.99 -2.77
C ALA A 486 12.76 -24.23 -1.65
N GLY A 487 12.45 -24.88 -0.52
CA GLY A 487 11.86 -24.20 0.64
C GLY A 487 10.39 -24.52 0.94
N PHE A 488 9.71 -25.33 0.13
CA PHE A 488 8.31 -25.70 0.39
C PHE A 488 8.14 -26.41 1.75
N ARG A 489 7.24 -25.93 2.60
CA ARG A 489 6.99 -26.50 3.95
C ARG A 489 5.51 -26.76 4.29
N ASP A 490 4.57 -26.63 3.35
CA ASP A 490 3.14 -26.77 3.63
C ASP A 490 2.64 -28.23 3.58
N ALA A 491 3.06 -29.04 4.55
CA ALA A 491 2.61 -30.43 4.67
C ALA A 491 1.10 -30.55 4.97
N ALA A 492 0.53 -29.59 5.69
CA ALA A 492 -0.90 -29.57 6.00
C ALA A 492 -1.74 -29.46 4.72
N TRP A 493 -1.36 -28.56 3.81
CA TRP A 493 -2.00 -28.46 2.50
C TRP A 493 -1.82 -29.73 1.65
N LEU A 494 -0.62 -30.30 1.56
CA LEU A 494 -0.37 -31.53 0.77
C LEU A 494 -1.30 -32.69 1.19
N ARG A 495 -1.61 -32.79 2.48
CA ARG A 495 -2.52 -33.81 3.01
C ARG A 495 -3.95 -33.65 2.56
N VAL A 496 -4.44 -32.42 2.44
CA VAL A 496 -5.87 -32.15 2.21
C VAL A 496 -6.19 -31.78 0.77
N THR A 497 -5.26 -31.16 0.05
CA THR A 497 -5.51 -30.65 -1.31
C THR A 497 -5.98 -31.76 -2.25
N PRO A 498 -7.07 -31.56 -3.01
CA PRO A 498 -7.52 -32.54 -3.98
C PRO A 498 -6.56 -32.68 -5.16
N LEU A 499 -5.67 -31.70 -5.37
CA LEU A 499 -4.78 -31.64 -6.54
C LEU A 499 -3.77 -32.79 -6.58
N PHE A 500 -3.37 -33.31 -5.42
CA PHE A 500 -2.44 -34.44 -5.28
C PHE A 500 -3.08 -35.69 -4.67
N ALA A 501 -4.41 -35.79 -4.68
CA ALA A 501 -5.11 -36.97 -4.15
C ALA A 501 -4.60 -38.31 -4.71
N PRO A 502 -4.29 -38.43 -6.02
CA PRO A 502 -3.71 -39.67 -6.58
C PRO A 502 -2.33 -40.06 -6.02
N LEU A 503 -1.50 -39.09 -5.59
CA LEU A 503 -0.14 -39.38 -5.10
C LEU A 503 -0.09 -39.83 -3.64
N ARG A 504 -1.17 -39.70 -2.88
CA ARG A 504 -1.17 -40.03 -1.43
C ARG A 504 -0.83 -41.49 -1.12
N GLN A 505 -1.04 -42.38 -2.09
CA GLN A 505 -0.71 -43.82 -1.98
C GLN A 505 0.57 -44.18 -2.76
N ALA A 506 1.23 -43.21 -3.38
CA ALA A 506 2.44 -43.46 -4.17
C ALA A 506 3.64 -43.74 -3.25
N PRO A 507 4.56 -44.63 -3.67
CA PRO A 507 5.82 -44.83 -2.96
C PRO A 507 6.58 -43.51 -2.79
N GLY A 508 7.01 -43.22 -1.56
CA GLY A 508 7.75 -42.01 -1.22
C GLY A 508 6.91 -40.85 -0.69
N TRP A 509 5.57 -40.89 -0.81
CA TRP A 509 4.69 -39.85 -0.25
C TRP A 509 4.87 -39.64 1.26
N GLU A 510 4.83 -40.73 2.04
CA GLU A 510 5.04 -40.66 3.50
C GLU A 510 6.45 -40.15 3.86
N ARG A 511 7.47 -40.51 3.06
CA ARG A 511 8.85 -40.03 3.27
C ARG A 511 8.96 -38.53 2.98
N LEU A 512 8.28 -38.04 1.95
CA LEU A 512 8.20 -36.62 1.62
C LEU A 512 7.57 -35.83 2.80
N LEU A 513 6.43 -36.28 3.32
CA LEU A 513 5.77 -35.63 4.46
C LEU A 513 6.66 -35.65 5.71
N ALA A 514 7.22 -36.81 6.07
CA ALA A 514 8.10 -36.95 7.22
C ALA A 514 9.32 -36.02 7.15
N ARG A 515 9.86 -35.80 5.94
CA ARG A 515 10.96 -34.84 5.72
C ARG A 515 10.54 -33.41 6.05
N ILE A 516 9.40 -32.94 5.53
CA ILE A 516 8.87 -31.60 5.81
C ILE A 516 8.64 -31.42 7.31
N GLU A 517 8.04 -32.43 7.95
CA GLU A 517 7.71 -32.38 9.37
C GLU A 517 8.94 -32.37 10.28
N ALA A 518 10.00 -33.11 9.92
CA ALA A 518 11.26 -33.06 10.65
C ALA A 518 11.88 -31.65 10.62
N ASP A 519 11.93 -31.02 9.44
CA ASP A 519 12.44 -29.65 9.28
C ASP A 519 11.58 -28.64 10.06
N VAL A 520 10.25 -28.74 9.95
CA VAL A 520 9.31 -27.88 10.67
C VAL A 520 9.44 -28.07 12.18
N ALA A 521 9.54 -29.30 12.67
CA ALA A 521 9.69 -29.60 14.09
C ALA A 521 10.98 -29.00 14.67
N ALA A 522 12.09 -29.05 13.92
CA ALA A 522 13.34 -28.43 14.34
C ALA A 522 13.20 -26.91 14.51
N GLN A 523 12.56 -26.23 13.57
CA GLN A 523 12.32 -24.79 13.65
C GLN A 523 11.31 -24.43 14.74
N ARG A 524 10.26 -25.24 14.91
CA ARG A 524 9.27 -25.09 15.98
C ARG A 524 9.94 -25.14 17.36
N ALA A 525 10.90 -26.05 17.55
CA ALA A 525 11.68 -26.13 18.79
C ALA A 525 12.52 -24.87 19.04
N GLN A 526 13.14 -24.30 18.00
CA GLN A 526 13.86 -23.03 18.10
C GLN A 526 12.96 -21.88 18.59
N VAL A 527 11.75 -21.77 18.02
CA VAL A 527 10.74 -20.77 18.44
C VAL A 527 10.33 -20.97 19.89
N LEU A 528 10.10 -22.21 20.32
CA LEU A 528 9.64 -22.51 21.68
C LEU A 528 10.72 -22.23 22.75
N ALA A 529 11.99 -22.39 22.39
CA ALA A 529 13.14 -22.11 23.25
C ALA A 529 13.57 -20.63 23.24
N ALA A 530 13.08 -19.84 22.28
CA ALA A 530 13.49 -18.45 22.11
C ALA A 530 12.91 -17.50 23.17
N SER A 531 13.71 -16.53 23.60
CA SER A 531 13.27 -15.44 24.49
C SER A 531 12.29 -14.47 23.83
N TRP A 532 12.31 -14.37 22.49
CA TRP A 532 11.41 -13.51 21.69
C TRP A 532 10.07 -14.18 21.34
N ARG A 533 9.83 -15.39 21.83
CA ARG A 533 8.63 -16.18 21.55
C ARG A 533 7.34 -15.37 21.74
N PRO A 534 6.39 -15.44 20.79
CA PRO A 534 5.07 -14.80 20.92
C PRO A 534 4.33 -15.14 22.20
N ASP A 535 3.60 -14.17 22.75
CA ASP A 535 2.81 -14.31 23.97
C ASP A 535 1.77 -15.44 23.89
N ASP A 536 1.12 -15.58 22.74
CA ASP A 536 0.13 -16.62 22.48
C ASP A 536 0.71 -18.04 22.41
N LEU A 537 2.04 -18.17 22.47
CA LEU A 537 2.72 -19.45 22.61
C LEU A 537 3.20 -19.71 24.04
N LYS A 538 3.19 -18.75 24.99
CA LYS A 538 3.76 -18.86 26.37
C LYS A 538 3.33 -20.08 27.21
N GLY A 539 2.19 -20.69 26.89
CA GLY A 539 1.73 -21.93 27.53
C GLY A 539 2.34 -23.24 26.98
N LEU A 540 3.06 -23.21 25.86
CA LEU A 540 3.59 -24.39 25.19
C LEU A 540 5.01 -24.75 25.68
N SER A 541 5.28 -26.05 25.84
CA SER A 541 6.62 -26.55 26.18
C SER A 541 7.46 -26.82 24.93
N ALA A 542 8.77 -26.55 25.01
CA ALA A 542 9.75 -26.93 23.99
C ALA A 542 10.07 -28.44 24.02
N THR A 543 9.77 -29.12 25.12
CA THR A 543 9.94 -30.57 25.24
C THR A 543 8.80 -31.28 24.49
N PRO A 544 9.08 -32.24 23.60
CA PRO A 544 8.03 -33.10 23.05
C PRO A 544 7.26 -33.73 24.22
N ALA A 545 5.92 -33.68 24.18
CA ALA A 545 5.13 -34.42 25.15
C ALA A 545 5.57 -35.89 25.10
N ALA A 546 6.03 -36.42 26.23
CA ALA A 546 6.42 -37.81 26.31
C ALA A 546 5.17 -38.67 26.07
N GLY A 547 5.09 -39.31 24.90
CA GLY A 547 4.13 -40.40 24.66
C GLY A 547 2.90 -40.07 23.80
N THR A 548 3.09 -39.58 22.58
CA THR A 548 2.17 -39.87 21.46
C THR A 548 3.01 -40.08 20.21
N ARG A 549 3.22 -41.36 19.86
CA ARG A 549 3.67 -41.80 18.54
C ARG A 549 2.48 -41.88 17.60
#